data_AF-A0AAE1V9W7-F1
#
_entry.id   AF-A0AAE1V9W7-F1
#
_cell.length_a   1.000
_cell.length_b   1.000
_cell.length_c   1.000
_cell.angle_alpha   90.00
_cell.angle_beta   90.00
_cell.angle_gamma   90.00
#
_symmetry.space_group_name_H-M   'P 1'
#
loop_
_entity.id
_entity.type
_entity.pdbx_description
1 polymer ?
#
loop_
_entity_poly.entity_id
_entity_poly.type
_entity_poly.pdbx_seq_one_letter_code
_entity_poly.pdbx_strand_id
1 'polypeptide(L)'
;MTLYTYWGMAYKITKKEDQEVALTYLEVREKQYDQKAYVDLFTEPAASTPAVSGVLVYIGSPDKKVNENYLGPALVEEIDSQIAGAEGPSGPNRDYLKPKKLPFLLHFLL
;
A
#
# COMPACT_ATOMS: atom_id res chain seq x y z
N MET A 1 -11.45 -13.65 -16.46
CA MET A 1 -10.42 -12.81 -15.84
C MET A 1 -11.14 -11.75 -15.03
N THR A 2 -11.14 -11.85 -13.71
CA THR A 2 -11.80 -10.88 -12.84
C THR A 2 -10.88 -9.68 -12.71
N LEU A 3 -11.34 -8.49 -13.07
CA LEU A 3 -10.62 -7.24 -12.84
C LEU A 3 -11.01 -6.74 -11.45
N TYR A 4 -10.02 -6.47 -10.61
CA TYR A 4 -10.21 -5.84 -9.30
C TYR A 4 -9.82 -4.37 -9.42
N THR A 5 -10.64 -3.49 -8.86
CA THR A 5 -10.39 -2.04 -8.83
C THR A 5 -10.08 -1.60 -7.41
N TYR A 6 -8.97 -0.89 -7.24
CA TYR A 6 -8.55 -0.30 -5.98
C TYR A 6 -8.48 1.21 -6.14
N TRP A 7 -9.10 1.94 -5.22
CA TRP A 7 -9.02 3.39 -5.17
C TRP A 7 -7.87 3.80 -4.26
N GLY A 8 -7.06 4.74 -4.71
CA GLY A 8 -5.94 5.28 -3.94
C GLY A 8 -5.51 6.64 -4.45
N MET A 9 -4.32 7.06 -4.03
CA MET A 9 -3.72 8.34 -4.41
C MET A 9 -2.31 8.11 -4.95
N ALA A 10 -1.88 8.96 -5.89
CA ALA A 10 -0.49 9.04 -6.33
C ALA A 10 0.06 10.44 -6.02
N TYR A 11 1.31 10.49 -5.56
CA TYR A 11 1.93 11.72 -5.06
C TYR A 11 3.12 12.15 -5.92
N LYS A 12 2.99 13.32 -6.57
CA LYS A 12 4.07 13.86 -7.42
C LYS A 12 5.09 14.68 -6.66
N ILE A 13 6.33 14.20 -6.66
CA ILE A 13 7.50 14.92 -6.20
C ILE A 13 8.20 15.49 -7.43
N THR A 14 8.39 16.81 -7.47
CA THR A 14 8.88 17.50 -8.67
C THR A 14 10.39 17.73 -8.67
N LYS A 15 10.99 17.96 -7.50
CA LYS A 15 12.43 18.17 -7.37
C LYS A 15 13.14 16.83 -7.27
N LYS A 16 14.26 16.70 -7.97
CA LYS A 16 15.02 15.44 -8.02
C LYS A 16 15.60 15.09 -6.65
N GLU A 17 16.10 16.09 -5.93
CA GLU A 17 16.67 15.91 -4.60
C GLU A 17 15.60 15.39 -3.61
N ASP A 18 14.39 15.94 -3.69
CA ASP A 18 13.26 15.51 -2.86
C ASP A 18 12.80 14.09 -3.23
N GLN A 19 12.89 13.70 -4.51
CA GLN A 19 12.60 12.32 -4.95
C GLN A 19 13.59 11.32 -4.34
N GLU A 20 14.89 11.61 -4.43
CA GLU A 20 15.93 10.73 -3.88
C GLU A 20 15.80 10.58 -2.35
N VAL A 21 15.49 11.68 -1.66
CA VAL A 21 15.21 11.69 -0.23
C VAL A 21 13.96 10.85 0.08
N ALA A 22 12.86 11.08 -0.62
CA ALA A 22 11.61 10.35 -0.40
C ALA A 22 11.78 8.84 -0.62
N LEU A 23 12.45 8.44 -1.70
CA LEU A 23 12.77 7.04 -1.97
C LEU A 23 13.58 6.43 -0.83
N THR A 24 14.60 7.12 -0.32
CA THR A 24 15.39 6.64 0.83
C THR A 24 14.53 6.40 2.07
N TYR A 25 13.61 7.32 2.39
CA TYR A 25 12.67 7.13 3.50
C TYR A 25 11.71 5.96 3.26
N LEU A 26 11.23 5.79 2.02
CA LEU A 26 10.34 4.69 1.67
C LEU A 26 11.01 3.34 1.76
N GLU A 27 12.27 3.22 1.36
CA GLU A 27 13.02 1.96 1.52
C GLU A 27 13.08 1.50 2.98
N VAL A 28 13.13 2.43 3.94
CA VAL A 28 13.14 2.09 5.37
C VAL A 28 11.74 1.75 5.87
N ARG A 29 10.75 2.55 5.47
CA ARG A 29 9.36 2.41 5.94
C ARG A 29 8.71 1.13 5.39
N GLU A 30 8.94 0.86 4.10
CA GLU A 30 8.27 -0.17 3.32
C GLU A 30 9.12 -1.44 3.15
N LYS A 31 10.22 -1.56 3.91
CA LYS A 31 11.18 -2.68 3.88
C LYS A 31 10.58 -4.08 4.07
N GLN A 32 9.35 -4.16 4.55
CA GLN A 32 8.63 -5.41 4.80
C GLN A 32 7.88 -5.93 3.55
N TYR A 33 7.75 -5.11 2.51
CA TYR A 33 7.25 -5.51 1.21
C TYR A 33 8.40 -6.03 0.33
N ASP A 34 8.13 -7.07 -0.44
CA ASP A 34 9.12 -7.82 -1.21
C ASP A 34 9.13 -7.48 -2.71
N GLN A 35 8.14 -6.70 -3.18
CA GLN A 35 8.02 -6.34 -4.58
C GLN A 35 7.82 -4.83 -4.79
N LYS A 36 8.34 -4.36 -5.92
CA LYS A 36 8.06 -3.04 -6.49
C LYS A 36 7.47 -3.23 -7.86
N ALA A 37 6.40 -2.50 -8.16
CA ALA A 37 5.77 -2.50 -9.47
C ALA A 37 5.57 -1.06 -9.94
N TYR A 38 5.58 -0.88 -11.25
CA TYR A 38 5.20 0.37 -11.90
C TYR A 38 3.86 0.15 -12.58
N VAL A 39 2.83 0.87 -12.14
CA VAL A 39 1.46 0.68 -12.60
C VAL A 39 0.90 1.95 -13.23
N ASP A 40 -0.12 1.77 -14.05
CA ASP A 40 -0.89 2.86 -14.64
C ASP A 40 -2.06 3.23 -13.72
N LEU A 41 -2.20 4.52 -13.41
CA LEU A 41 -3.29 5.07 -12.60
C LEU A 41 -4.36 5.69 -13.49
N PHE A 42 -5.61 5.30 -13.24
CA PHE A 42 -6.79 5.80 -13.92
C PHE A 42 -7.67 6.56 -12.93
N THR A 43 -8.27 7.66 -13.37
CA THR A 43 -9.23 8.43 -12.55
C THR A 43 -10.67 8.03 -12.83
N GLU A 44 -10.92 7.29 -13.91
CA GLU A 44 -12.24 6.81 -14.32
C GLU A 44 -12.18 5.31 -14.67
N PRO A 45 -13.12 4.48 -14.16
CA PRO A 45 -13.08 3.04 -14.37
C PRO A 45 -13.11 2.57 -15.83
N ALA A 46 -13.70 3.34 -16.73
CA ALA A 46 -13.86 3.01 -18.15
C ALA A 46 -12.82 3.69 -19.06
N ALA A 47 -11.86 4.43 -18.49
CA ALA A 47 -10.86 5.13 -19.28
C ALA A 47 -9.91 4.15 -19.97
N SER A 48 -9.65 4.38 -21.26
CA SER A 48 -8.68 3.61 -22.06
C SER A 48 -7.25 4.16 -21.95
N THR A 49 -7.09 5.36 -21.40
CA THR A 49 -5.79 6.04 -21.23
C THR A 49 -5.57 6.37 -19.76
N PRO A 50 -4.39 6.05 -19.20
CA PRO A 50 -4.10 6.37 -17.81
C PRO A 50 -3.93 7.89 -17.63
N ALA A 51 -4.35 8.37 -16.47
CA ALA A 51 -4.10 9.74 -16.06
C ALA A 51 -2.63 9.95 -15.70
N VAL A 52 -1.99 8.92 -15.12
CA VAL A 52 -0.55 8.89 -14.82
C VAL A 52 -0.04 7.49 -15.09
N SER A 53 1.05 7.37 -15.85
CA SER A 53 1.73 6.10 -16.10
C SER A 53 2.97 5.94 -15.24
N GLY A 54 3.32 4.70 -14.93
CA GLY A 54 4.57 4.38 -14.24
C GLY A 54 4.60 4.85 -12.79
N VAL A 55 3.48 4.72 -12.08
CA VAL A 55 3.39 4.98 -10.63
C VAL A 55 4.07 3.83 -9.89
N LEU A 56 5.08 4.13 -9.06
CA LEU A 56 5.69 3.13 -8.19
C LEU A 56 4.72 2.67 -7.09
N VAL A 57 4.74 1.37 -6.83
CA VAL A 57 3.91 0.70 -5.83
C VAL A 57 4.75 -0.37 -5.13
N TYR A 58 4.75 -0.35 -3.80
CA TYR A 58 5.32 -1.41 -2.97
C TYR A 58 4.25 -2.48 -2.70
N ILE A 59 4.58 -3.75 -2.91
CA ILE A 59 3.64 -4.87 -2.82
C ILE A 59 4.24 -5.95 -1.93
N GLY A 60 3.45 -6.42 -0.96
CA GLY A 60 3.69 -7.66 -0.24
C GLY A 60 3.07 -8.84 -1.01
N SER A 61 3.89 -9.74 -1.52
CA SER A 61 3.43 -10.92 -2.24
C SER A 61 2.81 -11.96 -1.30
N PRO A 62 2.01 -12.91 -1.83
CA PRO A 62 1.48 -14.01 -1.03
C PRO A 62 2.52 -15.12 -0.76
N ASP A 63 3.77 -14.97 -1.20
CA ASP A 63 4.83 -15.96 -0.95
C ASP A 63 5.39 -15.81 0.47
N LYS A 64 4.94 -16.68 1.38
CA LYS A 64 5.39 -16.69 2.78
C LYS A 64 6.89 -16.93 2.97
N LYS A 65 7.61 -17.43 1.94
CA LYS A 65 9.07 -17.58 2.01
C LYS A 65 9.79 -16.23 1.89
N VAL A 66 9.16 -15.25 1.28
CA VAL A 66 9.75 -13.93 1.00
C VAL A 66 9.04 -12.85 1.81
N ASN A 67 7.71 -12.94 1.96
CA ASN A 67 6.90 -12.05 2.79
C ASN A 67 6.39 -12.79 4.03
N GLU A 68 7.20 -12.78 5.10
CA GLU A 68 6.85 -13.38 6.39
C GLU A 68 5.60 -12.75 7.03
N ASN A 69 5.23 -11.54 6.62
CA ASN A 69 4.06 -10.82 7.15
C ASN A 69 2.75 -11.25 6.46
N TYR A 70 2.80 -12.04 5.38
CA TYR A 70 1.59 -12.54 4.73
C TYR A 70 0.95 -13.67 5.55
N LEU A 71 -0.19 -13.37 6.17
CA LEU A 71 -0.91 -14.34 6.99
C LEU A 71 -1.78 -15.29 6.15
N GLY A 72 -2.21 -14.86 4.97
CA GLY A 72 -3.11 -15.60 4.09
C GLY A 72 -4.53 -15.02 4.08
N PRO A 73 -5.42 -15.57 3.23
CA PRO A 73 -6.85 -15.31 3.34
C PRO A 73 -7.39 -15.87 4.65
N ALA A 74 -8.33 -15.16 5.25
CA ALA A 74 -9.00 -15.54 6.50
C ALA A 74 -10.46 -15.09 6.44
N LEU A 75 -11.30 -15.61 7.35
CA LEU A 75 -12.67 -15.15 7.49
C LEU A 75 -12.70 -13.71 8.02
N VAL A 76 -13.73 -12.94 7.66
CA VAL A 76 -13.86 -11.54 8.07
C VAL A 76 -13.87 -11.44 9.60
N GLU A 77 -14.52 -12.38 10.28
CA GLU A 77 -14.62 -12.43 11.74
C GLU A 77 -13.25 -12.69 12.40
N GLU A 78 -12.40 -13.51 11.77
CA GLU A 78 -11.04 -13.77 12.25
C GLU A 78 -10.16 -12.53 12.08
N ILE A 79 -10.29 -11.83 10.94
CA ILE A 79 -9.59 -10.57 10.68
C ILE A 79 -10.01 -9.51 11.69
N ASP A 80 -11.32 -9.35 11.93
CA ASP A 80 -11.85 -8.38 12.88
C ASP A 80 -11.35 -8.65 14.31
N SER A 81 -11.37 -9.92 14.74
CA SER A 81 -10.85 -10.33 16.05
C SER A 81 -9.36 -10.02 16.18
N GLN A 82 -8.58 -10.28 15.13
CA GLN A 82 -7.15 -9.96 15.11
C GLN A 82 -6.90 -8.45 15.18
N ILE A 83 -7.65 -7.64 14.42
CA ILE A 83 -7.52 -6.17 14.43
C ILE A 83 -7.91 -5.58 15.80
N ALA A 84 -8.96 -6.12 16.43
CA ALA A 84 -9.43 -5.63 17.72
C ALA A 84 -8.44 -5.88 18.86
N GLY A 85 -7.72 -7.00 18.82
CA GLY A 85 -6.78 -7.42 19.87
C GLY A 85 -5.31 -7.05 19.65
N ALA A 86 -4.91 -6.68 18.43
CA ALA A 86 -3.51 -6.41 18.11
C ALA A 86 -3.06 -4.98 18.49
N GLU A 87 -1.82 -4.89 18.99
CA GLU A 87 -1.14 -3.63 19.28
C GLU A 87 0.34 -3.75 18.94
N GLY A 88 0.91 -2.69 18.35
CA GLY A 88 2.33 -2.61 18.03
C GLY A 88 2.96 -1.31 18.52
N PRO A 89 4.22 -1.05 18.18
CA PRO A 89 4.95 0.15 18.61
C PRO A 89 4.27 1.49 18.23
N SER A 90 3.38 1.46 17.24
CA SER A 90 2.62 2.62 16.75
C SER A 90 1.19 2.71 17.30
N GLY A 91 0.86 1.86 18.27
CA GLY A 91 -0.44 1.81 18.96
C GLY A 91 -1.36 0.65 18.51
N PRO A 92 -2.62 0.67 18.95
CA PRO A 92 -3.60 -0.38 18.66
C PRO A 92 -3.94 -0.49 17.17
N ASN A 93 -4.08 -1.71 16.64
CA ASN A 93 -4.30 -1.94 15.21
C ASN A 93 -5.63 -1.33 14.73
N ARG A 94 -6.67 -1.37 15.56
CA ARG A 94 -7.96 -0.69 15.30
C ARG A 94 -7.87 0.80 14.97
N ASP A 95 -6.81 1.49 15.41
CA ASP A 95 -6.66 2.92 15.12
C ASP A 95 -6.25 3.18 13.67
N TYR A 96 -5.68 2.19 12.99
CA TYR A 96 -5.30 2.28 11.58
C TYR A 96 -6.51 2.30 10.63
N LEU A 97 -7.63 1.69 11.03
CA LEU A 97 -8.87 1.72 10.26
C LEU A 97 -9.64 3.06 10.38
N LYS A 98 -9.24 3.93 11.31
CA LYS A 98 -9.92 5.21 11.49
C LYS A 98 -9.61 6.16 10.32
N PRO A 99 -10.56 6.98 9.85
CA PRO A 99 -10.39 7.82 8.66
C PRO A 99 -9.17 8.74 8.67
N LYS A 100 -8.69 9.14 9.85
CA LYS A 100 -7.48 9.98 10.00
C LYS A 100 -6.17 9.23 9.73
N LYS A 101 -6.14 7.90 9.89
CA LYS A 101 -4.98 7.03 9.63
C LYS A 101 -5.14 6.17 8.38
N LEU A 102 -6.35 6.07 7.83
CA LEU A 102 -6.61 5.41 6.55
C LEU A 102 -5.77 5.95 5.37
N PRO A 103 -5.50 7.27 5.22
CA PRO A 103 -4.57 7.74 4.20
C PRO A 103 -3.13 7.26 4.43
N PHE A 104 -2.78 6.79 5.65
CA PHE A 104 -1.45 6.25 5.94
C PHE A 104 -1.24 4.80 5.50
N LEU A 105 -2.30 3.99 5.40
CA LEU A 105 -2.19 2.59 4.96
C LEU A 105 -2.09 2.41 3.46
N LEU A 106 -2.56 3.39 2.68
CA LEU A 106 -2.61 3.28 1.23
C LEU A 106 -1.70 4.34 0.58
N HIS A 107 -0.43 4.35 0.97
CA HIS A 107 0.58 5.16 0.30
C HIS A 107 1.14 4.38 -0.88
N PHE A 108 0.65 4.68 -2.08
CA PHE A 108 1.38 4.42 -3.33
C PHE A 108 2.14 5.71 -3.66
N LEU A 109 3.46 5.70 -3.52
CA LEU A 109 4.35 6.83 -3.80
C LEU A 109 5.05 6.62 -5.13
N LEU A 110 4.98 7.65 -6.00
CA LEU A 110 5.55 7.70 -7.35
C LEU A 110 7.01 7.28 -7.45
#